data_AF-A0A1V5NAM7-F1
#
_entry.id   AF-A0A1V5NAM7-F1
#
_cell.length_a   1.000
_cell.length_b   1.000
_cell.length_c   1.000
_cell.angle_alpha   90.00
_cell.angle_beta   90.00
_cell.angle_gamma   90.00
#
_symmetry.space_group_name_H-M   'P 1'
#
loop_
_entity.id
_entity.type
_entity.pdbx_description
1 polymer ?
#
loop_
_entity_poly.entity_id
_entity_poly.type
_entity_poly.pdbx_seq_one_letter_code
_entity_poly.pdbx_strand_id
1 'polypeptide(L)'
;MIYFDCPKCGKWFSVPDNCGGKKGKCPQCKSAVAIPASDKQLLPAELVKPKLIHEEPQRFVNTLNEEFKNDVDAKNTKRKYLWFIDVFFYPLNANGISMIFIMAGIPFLIMCISFFMLPWPVLGLFISMVGSLILMIINLYAYFYICQCVRNSAQGYVRLCVNVSEYSSLGETFFMMLRIIGCFFLFFAPCVIRLINNEGKTDNLFYYLLAAGAALFPISLLSVVMYDSVRGLNPVLLIKSILKTFFHYAGLVVVLWAGLFVIGYTRIYFIKAFSANFVLFTLGVGIARFIKIYLLMVAAHLLGRYYYKNAERLNWEV
;
A
#
# COMPACT_ATOMS: atom_id res chain seq x y z
N MET A 1 -27.06 19.41 -17.33
CA MET A 1 -27.16 19.38 -15.85
C MET A 1 -27.59 20.75 -15.37
N ILE A 2 -28.49 20.84 -14.39
CA ILE A 2 -28.95 22.09 -13.77
C ILE A 2 -28.28 22.26 -12.42
N TYR A 3 -27.69 23.43 -12.17
CA TYR A 3 -27.03 23.78 -10.90
C TYR A 3 -27.81 24.91 -10.22
N PHE A 4 -28.12 24.74 -8.94
CA PHE A 4 -28.80 25.75 -8.13
C PHE A 4 -28.50 25.50 -6.64
N ASP A 5 -28.73 26.52 -5.82
CA ASP A 5 -28.57 26.46 -4.37
C ASP A 5 -29.90 26.20 -3.64
N CYS A 6 -29.81 25.57 -2.47
CA CYS A 6 -30.99 25.39 -1.62
C CYS A 6 -31.36 26.69 -0.92
N PRO A 7 -32.58 27.25 -1.07
CA PRO A 7 -32.96 28.52 -0.44
C PRO A 7 -33.02 28.44 1.09
N LYS A 8 -33.02 27.23 1.67
CA LYS A 8 -33.04 27.03 3.13
C LYS A 8 -31.64 26.92 3.75
N CYS A 9 -30.66 26.34 3.05
CA CYS A 9 -29.34 26.06 3.62
C CYS A 9 -28.14 26.59 2.81
N GLY A 10 -28.36 27.16 1.63
CA GLY A 10 -27.32 27.75 0.78
C GLY A 10 -26.34 26.76 0.15
N LYS A 11 -26.53 25.44 0.33
CA LYS A 11 -25.67 24.43 -0.31
C LYS A 11 -26.06 24.22 -1.77
N TRP A 12 -25.05 24.19 -2.63
CA TRP A 12 -25.15 23.93 -4.07
C TRP A 12 -25.28 22.43 -4.35
N PHE A 13 -26.11 22.08 -5.33
CA PHE A 13 -26.18 20.72 -5.86
C PHE A 13 -26.64 20.73 -7.32
N SER A 14 -26.38 19.62 -8.02
CA SER A 14 -26.71 19.45 -9.42
C SER A 14 -27.77 18.37 -9.61
N VAL A 15 -28.68 18.60 -10.55
CA VAL A 15 -29.67 17.61 -10.98
C VAL A 15 -29.64 17.45 -12.50
N PRO A 16 -30.06 16.29 -13.04
CA PRO A 16 -30.18 16.11 -14.48
C PRO A 16 -31.21 17.07 -15.10
N ASP A 17 -31.06 17.41 -16.38
CA ASP A 17 -31.90 18.43 -17.05
C ASP A 17 -33.38 18.05 -17.12
N ASN A 18 -33.68 16.75 -17.14
CA ASN A 18 -35.06 16.21 -17.13
C ASN A 18 -35.80 16.42 -15.78
N CYS A 19 -35.11 16.98 -14.77
CA CYS A 19 -35.69 17.36 -13.49
C CYS A 19 -36.07 18.85 -13.41
N GLY A 20 -35.79 19.65 -14.44
CA GLY A 20 -36.16 21.07 -14.49
C GLY A 20 -37.66 21.29 -14.27
N GLY A 21 -38.02 22.24 -13.42
CA GLY A 21 -39.40 22.60 -13.10
C GLY A 21 -40.10 21.67 -12.08
N LYS A 22 -39.46 20.58 -11.64
CA LYS A 22 -40.02 19.65 -10.63
C LYS A 22 -39.64 20.06 -9.21
N LYS A 23 -40.37 19.56 -8.20
CA LYS A 23 -40.00 19.70 -6.78
C LYS A 23 -39.16 18.50 -6.35
N GLY A 24 -38.00 18.77 -5.75
CA GLY A 24 -37.10 17.77 -5.16
C GLY A 24 -36.87 18.00 -3.67
N LYS A 25 -36.14 17.11 -3.01
CA LYS A 25 -35.65 17.33 -1.63
C LYS A 25 -34.17 17.65 -1.65
N CYS A 26 -33.75 18.66 -0.89
CA CYS A 26 -32.35 18.96 -0.69
C CYS A 26 -31.66 17.79 0.03
N PRO A 27 -30.54 17.23 -0.48
CA PRO A 27 -29.86 16.09 0.14
C PRO A 27 -29.29 16.39 1.54
N GLN A 28 -29.08 17.68 1.83
CA GLN A 28 -28.46 18.14 3.08
C GLN A 28 -29.49 18.43 4.18
N CYS A 29 -30.45 19.34 3.94
CA CYS A 29 -31.43 19.74 4.96
C CYS A 29 -32.83 19.11 4.79
N LYS A 30 -33.03 18.27 3.77
CA LYS A 30 -34.28 17.56 3.45
C LYS A 30 -35.50 18.44 3.16
N SER A 31 -35.34 19.77 3.08
CA SER A 31 -36.44 20.66 2.68
C SER A 31 -36.82 20.43 1.22
N ALA A 32 -38.10 20.64 0.92
CA ALA A 32 -38.59 20.66 -0.46
C ALA A 32 -38.02 21.89 -1.17
N VAL A 33 -37.45 21.69 -2.35
CA VAL A 33 -36.88 22.76 -3.18
C VAL A 33 -37.44 22.63 -4.60
N ALA A 34 -37.86 23.74 -5.19
CA ALA A 34 -38.27 23.78 -6.58
C ALA A 34 -37.03 23.84 -7.48
N ILE A 35 -36.91 22.93 -8.42
CA ILE A 35 -35.82 22.90 -9.39
C ILE A 35 -36.18 23.92 -10.48
N PRO A 36 -35.32 24.91 -10.78
CA PRO A 36 -35.59 25.88 -11.83
C PRO A 36 -35.85 25.15 -13.16
N ALA A 37 -36.85 25.62 -13.93
CA ALA A 37 -37.08 25.09 -15.27
C ALA A 37 -35.80 25.28 -16.08
N SER A 38 -35.46 24.28 -16.90
CA SER A 38 -34.33 24.36 -17.82
C SER A 38 -34.72 25.31 -18.96
N ASP A 39 -34.85 26.59 -18.63
CA ASP A 39 -34.96 27.62 -19.63
C ASP A 39 -33.54 27.81 -20.16
N LYS A 40 -33.33 27.55 -21.45
CA LYS A 40 -32.08 27.86 -22.15
C LYS A 40 -31.87 29.38 -22.27
N GLN A 41 -32.39 30.16 -21.33
CA GLN A 41 -32.09 31.57 -21.19
C GLN A 41 -30.67 31.68 -20.64
N LEU A 42 -29.77 31.95 -21.59
CA LEU A 42 -28.55 32.75 -21.44
C LEU A 42 -28.32 33.18 -19.99
N LEU A 43 -27.43 32.46 -19.31
CA LEU A 43 -26.74 32.98 -18.14
C LEU A 43 -26.42 34.46 -18.42
N PRO A 44 -26.92 35.42 -17.63
CA PRO A 44 -26.58 36.82 -17.84
C PRO A 44 -25.05 36.91 -17.90
N ALA A 45 -24.53 37.62 -18.89
CA ALA A 45 -23.10 37.82 -19.08
C ALA A 45 -22.42 38.52 -17.87
N GLU A 46 -23.17 38.87 -16.83
CA GLU A 46 -22.69 39.33 -15.53
C GLU A 46 -22.36 38.22 -14.53
N LEU A 47 -22.61 36.95 -14.86
CA LEU A 47 -21.87 35.81 -14.27
C LEU A 47 -20.58 35.52 -15.07
N VAL A 48 -20.05 36.51 -15.80
CA VAL A 48 -18.63 36.56 -16.12
C VAL A 48 -17.88 36.52 -14.81
N LYS A 49 -17.21 35.38 -14.60
CA LYS A 49 -16.15 35.06 -13.65
C LYS A 49 -16.14 35.93 -12.39
N PRO A 50 -16.28 35.34 -11.18
CA PRO A 50 -15.89 36.08 -9.99
C PRO A 50 -14.50 36.67 -10.27
N LYS A 51 -14.40 38.00 -10.15
CA LYS A 51 -13.15 38.72 -10.20
C LYS A 51 -12.35 38.18 -9.01
N LEU A 52 -11.72 37.03 -9.24
CA LEU A 52 -10.70 36.44 -8.39
C LEU A 52 -9.72 37.59 -8.22
N ILE A 53 -9.74 38.16 -7.02
CA ILE A 53 -8.72 39.07 -6.56
C ILE A 53 -7.42 38.27 -6.72
N HIS A 54 -6.71 38.57 -7.82
CA HIS A 54 -5.35 38.15 -8.11
C HIS A 54 -4.56 38.40 -6.83
N GLU A 55 -3.96 37.39 -6.20
CA GLU A 55 -2.66 36.88 -6.63
C GLU A 55 -2.37 35.41 -6.25
N GLU A 56 -3.33 34.62 -5.74
CA GLU A 56 -3.02 33.27 -5.21
C GLU A 56 -3.55 31.99 -5.92
N PRO A 57 -4.09 31.97 -7.16
CA PRO A 57 -4.46 30.70 -7.82
C PRO A 57 -3.42 30.17 -8.83
N GLN A 58 -2.47 30.98 -9.31
CA GLN A 58 -1.51 30.52 -10.33
C GLN A 58 -0.51 29.50 -9.78
N ARG A 59 -0.06 29.67 -8.53
CA ARG A 59 0.81 28.69 -7.88
C ARG A 59 0.09 27.35 -7.73
N PHE A 60 -1.16 27.36 -7.28
CA PHE A 60 -1.96 26.15 -7.12
C PHE A 60 -2.22 25.43 -8.45
N VAL A 61 -2.59 26.17 -9.51
CA VAL A 61 -2.79 25.59 -10.86
C VAL A 61 -1.49 25.05 -11.44
N ASN A 62 -0.36 25.74 -11.24
CA ASN A 62 0.94 25.26 -11.69
C ASN A 62 1.37 24.00 -10.93
N THR A 63 1.19 23.96 -9.61
CA THR A 63 1.46 22.76 -8.80
C THR A 63 0.60 21.59 -9.24
N LEU A 64 -0.70 21.79 -9.47
CA LEU A 64 -1.58 20.74 -9.98
C LEU A 64 -1.15 20.27 -11.36
N ASN A 65 -0.84 21.17 -12.28
CA ASN A 65 -0.38 20.80 -13.62
C ASN A 65 0.95 20.04 -13.60
N GLU A 66 1.87 20.39 -12.70
CA GLU A 66 3.12 19.66 -12.49
C GLU A 66 2.87 18.26 -11.88
N GLU A 67 1.97 18.13 -10.91
CA GLU A 67 1.55 16.83 -10.36
C GLU A 67 0.91 15.94 -11.43
N PHE A 68 -0.05 16.45 -12.20
CA PHE A 68 -0.68 15.73 -13.31
C PHE A 68 0.35 15.31 -14.37
N LYS A 69 1.28 16.18 -14.72
CA LYS A 69 2.34 15.88 -15.69
C LYS A 69 3.26 14.77 -15.17
N ASN A 70 3.67 14.84 -13.90
CA ASN A 70 4.49 13.82 -13.26
C ASN A 70 3.79 12.45 -13.23
N ASP A 71 2.48 12.41 -13.00
CA ASP A 71 1.68 11.19 -13.01
C ASP A 71 1.60 10.55 -14.40
N VAL A 72 1.38 11.37 -15.43
CA VAL A 72 1.35 10.92 -16.82
C VAL A 72 2.72 10.39 -17.24
N ASP A 73 3.80 11.09 -16.91
CA ASP A 73 5.17 10.70 -17.22
C ASP A 73 5.58 9.42 -16.47
N ALA A 74 5.12 9.23 -15.22
CA ALA A 74 5.35 8.02 -14.44
C ALA A 74 4.60 6.78 -14.98
N LYS A 75 3.44 6.97 -15.64
CA LYS A 75 2.71 5.90 -16.33
C LYS A 75 3.27 5.62 -17.73
N ASN A 76 3.70 6.65 -18.45
CA ASN A 76 4.13 6.56 -19.86
C ASN A 76 5.63 6.37 -20.07
N THR A 77 6.43 6.19 -19.03
CA THR A 77 7.87 5.98 -19.17
C THR A 77 8.11 4.69 -19.96
N LYS A 78 8.44 4.82 -21.26
CA LYS A 78 8.84 3.69 -22.11
C LYS A 78 9.99 2.97 -21.40
N ARG A 79 9.81 1.68 -21.11
CA ARG A 79 10.82 0.91 -20.37
C ARG A 79 12.13 0.91 -21.14
N LYS A 80 13.16 1.49 -20.53
CA LYS A 80 14.51 1.51 -21.11
C LYS A 80 15.19 0.13 -21.04
N TYR A 81 14.80 -0.69 -20.05
CA TYR A 81 15.41 -1.98 -19.75
C TYR A 81 14.45 -3.16 -19.94
N LEU A 82 15.01 -4.37 -20.01
CA LEU A 82 14.24 -5.62 -19.99
C LEU A 82 13.36 -5.68 -18.75
N TRP A 83 12.14 -6.19 -18.92
CA TRP A 83 11.09 -6.11 -17.90
C TRP A 83 11.48 -6.73 -16.55
N PHE A 84 12.32 -7.79 -16.53
CA PHE A 84 12.73 -8.47 -15.31
C PHE A 84 13.81 -7.70 -14.54
N ILE A 85 14.66 -6.94 -15.25
CA ILE A 85 15.66 -6.05 -14.64
C ILE A 85 14.95 -4.80 -14.10
N ASP A 86 13.99 -4.28 -14.86
CA ASP A 86 13.26 -3.07 -14.54
C ASP A 86 12.49 -3.14 -13.21
N VAL A 87 12.05 -4.34 -12.83
CA VAL A 87 11.41 -4.65 -11.55
C VAL A 87 12.31 -4.31 -10.36
N PHE A 88 13.62 -4.59 -10.45
CA PHE A 88 14.56 -4.29 -9.37
C PHE A 88 14.85 -2.80 -9.23
N PHE A 89 14.63 -2.02 -10.29
CA PHE A 89 14.74 -0.57 -10.25
C PHE A 89 13.51 0.13 -9.65
N TYR A 90 12.46 -0.62 -9.28
CA TYR A 90 11.24 -0.05 -8.70
C TYR A 90 11.50 0.85 -7.47
N PRO A 91 12.21 0.40 -6.42
CA PRO A 91 12.49 1.22 -5.24
C PRO A 91 13.69 2.16 -5.40
N LEU A 92 14.40 2.15 -6.55
CA LEU A 92 15.65 2.90 -6.74
C LEU A 92 15.46 4.34 -7.23
N ASN A 93 14.28 4.93 -7.01
CA ASN A 93 14.05 6.36 -7.20
C ASN A 93 14.20 7.12 -5.87
N ALA A 94 14.21 8.45 -5.93
CA ALA A 94 14.41 9.29 -4.74
C ALA A 94 13.41 8.96 -3.60
N ASN A 95 12.14 8.77 -3.93
CA ASN A 95 11.09 8.43 -2.97
C ASN A 95 11.25 7.02 -2.38
N GLY A 96 11.67 6.03 -3.17
CA GLY A 96 11.92 4.68 -2.69
C GLY A 96 13.15 4.58 -1.81
N ILE A 97 14.23 5.25 -2.19
CA ILE A 97 15.47 5.29 -1.39
C ILE A 97 15.23 5.99 -0.05
N SER A 98 14.51 7.12 -0.05
CA SER A 98 14.18 7.84 1.20
C SER A 98 13.36 6.95 2.13
N MET A 99 12.38 6.22 1.60
CA MET A 99 11.54 5.31 2.37
C MET A 99 12.29 4.08 2.88
N ILE A 100 13.22 3.54 2.09
CA ILE A 100 14.15 2.50 2.57
C ILE A 100 14.98 3.03 3.74
N PHE A 101 15.51 4.25 3.64
CA PHE A 101 16.28 4.85 4.72
C PHE A 101 15.44 5.08 6.00
N ILE A 102 14.19 5.51 5.86
CA ILE A 102 13.28 5.65 7.00
C ILE A 102 12.97 4.29 7.65
N MET A 103 12.63 3.27 6.85
CA MET A 103 12.19 1.97 7.36
C MET A 103 13.33 1.04 7.83
N ALA A 104 14.53 1.18 7.27
CA ALA A 104 15.70 0.37 7.62
C ALA A 104 16.77 1.17 8.35
N GLY A 105 17.06 2.38 7.90
CA GLY A 105 18.11 3.25 8.44
C GLY A 105 17.79 3.79 9.83
N ILE A 106 16.61 4.37 10.07
CA ILE A 106 16.25 4.87 11.42
C ILE A 106 16.30 3.74 12.47
N PRO A 107 15.70 2.56 12.23
CA PRO A 107 15.86 1.44 13.15
C PRO A 107 17.29 0.98 13.38
N PHE A 108 18.11 1.00 12.34
CA PHE A 108 19.52 0.67 12.44
C PHE A 108 20.28 1.71 13.29
N LEU A 109 20.01 3.00 13.10
CA LEU A 109 20.58 4.07 13.92
C LEU A 109 20.17 3.96 15.39
N ILE A 110 18.89 3.69 15.68
CA ILE A 110 18.42 3.45 17.06
C ILE A 110 19.20 2.29 17.68
N MET A 111 19.36 1.17 16.95
CA MET A 111 20.15 0.04 17.42
C MET A 111 21.62 0.41 17.70
N CYS A 112 22.27 1.18 16.83
CA CYS A 112 23.64 1.64 17.04
C CYS A 112 23.77 2.58 18.26
N ILE A 113 22.81 3.49 18.45
CA ILE A 113 22.78 4.40 19.61
C ILE A 113 22.55 3.62 20.91
N SER A 114 21.57 2.71 20.92
CA SER A 114 21.32 1.82 22.06
C SER A 114 22.56 1.00 22.43
N PHE A 115 23.31 0.55 21.43
CA PHE A 115 24.58 -0.14 21.64
C PHE A 115 25.65 0.78 22.25
N PHE A 116 25.84 1.98 21.71
CA PHE A 116 26.81 2.93 22.24
C PHE A 116 26.52 3.35 23.69
N MET A 117 25.24 3.32 24.10
CA MET A 117 24.78 3.65 25.44
C MET A 117 24.88 2.51 26.45
N LEU A 118 25.41 1.34 26.07
CA LEU A 118 25.55 0.17 26.96
C LEU A 118 26.31 0.45 28.28
N PRO A 119 27.35 1.31 28.33
CA PRO A 119 28.01 1.68 29.59
C PRO A 119 27.11 2.43 30.59
N TRP A 120 25.98 2.98 30.14
CA TRP A 120 25.04 3.77 30.94
C TRP A 120 23.67 3.08 31.01
N PRO A 121 23.49 2.07 31.87
CA PRO A 121 22.35 1.14 31.78
C PRO A 121 20.98 1.81 31.95
N VAL A 122 20.86 2.82 32.82
CA VAL A 122 19.59 3.54 33.03
C VAL A 122 19.20 4.36 31.79
N LEU A 123 20.15 5.11 31.22
CA LEU A 123 19.93 5.89 30.01
C LEU A 123 19.70 4.97 28.80
N GLY A 124 20.47 3.88 28.70
CA GLY A 124 20.31 2.85 27.67
C GLY A 124 18.93 2.19 27.71
N LEU A 125 18.40 1.87 28.90
CA LEU A 125 17.06 1.33 29.07
C LEU A 125 16.00 2.32 28.58
N PHE A 126 16.10 3.60 28.96
CA PHE A 126 15.16 4.63 28.53
C PHE A 126 15.16 4.80 27.01
N ILE A 127 16.35 4.90 26.39
CA ILE A 127 16.52 4.98 24.94
C ILE A 127 15.96 3.73 24.25
N SER A 128 16.17 2.54 24.83
CA SER A 128 15.63 1.28 24.30
C SER A 128 14.10 1.24 24.35
N MET A 129 13.48 1.69 25.45
CA MET A 129 12.02 1.78 25.57
C MET A 129 11.42 2.75 24.54
N VAL A 130 11.92 3.99 24.50
CA VAL A 130 11.45 5.00 23.53
C VAL A 130 11.73 4.54 22.10
N GLY A 131 12.92 3.98 21.86
CA GLY A 131 13.32 3.40 20.59
C GLY A 131 12.35 2.29 20.15
N SER A 132 11.99 1.37 21.03
CA SER A 132 11.04 0.30 20.73
C SER A 132 9.66 0.81 20.30
N LEU A 133 9.17 1.89 20.91
CA LEU A 133 7.90 2.54 20.54
C LEU A 133 8.00 3.16 19.13
N ILE A 134 9.09 3.88 18.86
CA ILE A 134 9.36 4.44 17.53
C ILE A 134 9.46 3.32 16.48
N LEU A 135 10.17 2.23 16.79
CA LEU A 135 10.31 1.06 15.92
C LEU A 135 8.95 0.41 15.64
N MET A 136 8.08 0.32 16.64
CA MET A 136 6.72 -0.21 16.47
C MET A 136 5.93 0.65 15.47
N ILE A 137 5.98 1.98 15.60
CA ILE A 137 5.31 2.91 14.68
C ILE A 137 5.90 2.80 13.26
N ILE A 138 7.23 2.77 13.12
CA ILE A 138 7.90 2.63 11.81
C ILE A 138 7.52 1.30 11.16
N ASN A 139 7.46 0.20 11.91
CA ASN A 139 7.04 -1.10 11.38
C ASN A 139 5.57 -1.08 10.94
N LEU A 140 4.68 -0.48 11.74
CA LEU A 140 3.27 -0.30 11.37
C LEU A 140 3.15 0.48 10.05
N TYR A 141 3.87 1.59 9.94
CA TYR A 141 3.92 2.40 8.74
C TYR A 141 4.51 1.64 7.54
N ALA A 142 5.54 0.81 7.75
CA ALA A 142 6.14 -0.01 6.70
C ALA A 142 5.13 -0.98 6.06
N TYR A 143 4.26 -1.62 6.86
CA TYR A 143 3.21 -2.49 6.33
C TYR A 143 2.23 -1.73 5.43
N PHE A 144 1.77 -0.57 5.90
CA PHE A 144 0.92 0.30 5.10
C PHE A 144 1.60 0.72 3.80
N TYR A 145 2.87 1.14 3.89
CA TYR A 145 3.64 1.57 2.73
C TYR A 145 3.84 0.46 1.69
N ILE A 146 4.10 -0.77 2.13
CA ILE A 146 4.18 -1.95 1.27
C ILE A 146 2.85 -2.17 0.53
N CYS A 147 1.71 -1.99 1.19
CA CYS A 147 0.41 -2.11 0.52
C CYS A 147 0.14 -0.99 -0.48
N GLN A 148 0.59 0.23 -0.20
CA GLN A 148 0.54 1.31 -1.18
C GLN A 148 1.43 1.02 -2.40
N CYS A 149 2.59 0.38 -2.19
CA CYS A 149 3.41 -0.10 -3.31
C CYS A 149 2.64 -1.11 -4.20
N VAL A 150 1.87 -2.03 -3.58
CA VAL A 150 1.00 -2.96 -4.34
C VAL A 150 -0.05 -2.19 -5.13
N ARG A 151 -0.76 -1.24 -4.50
CA ARG A 151 -1.82 -0.43 -5.15
C ARG A 151 -1.31 0.40 -6.32
N ASN A 152 -0.22 1.14 -6.13
CA ASN A 152 0.37 1.94 -7.21
C ASN A 152 0.83 1.03 -8.37
N SER A 153 1.45 -0.11 -8.05
CA SER A 153 1.88 -1.05 -9.07
C SER A 153 0.71 -1.70 -9.82
N ALA A 154 -0.41 -1.92 -9.15
CA ALA A 154 -1.68 -2.40 -9.70
C ALA A 154 -2.36 -1.37 -10.62
N GLN A 155 -2.14 -0.07 -10.38
CA GLN A 155 -2.60 1.03 -11.25
C GLN A 155 -1.71 1.26 -12.48
N GLY A 156 -0.62 0.49 -12.62
CA GLY A 156 0.24 0.53 -13.80
C GLY A 156 1.55 1.30 -13.64
N TYR A 157 1.78 1.96 -12.50
CA TYR A 157 3.02 2.70 -12.24
C TYR A 157 4.24 1.77 -12.27
N VAL A 158 5.29 2.21 -12.96
CA VAL A 158 6.57 1.47 -13.12
C VAL A 158 7.59 1.87 -12.05
N ARG A 159 7.42 3.06 -11.47
CA ARG A 159 8.25 3.61 -10.40
C ARG A 159 7.38 4.08 -9.25
N LEU A 160 7.99 4.16 -8.08
CA LEU A 160 7.29 4.49 -6.85
C LEU A 160 6.98 5.99 -6.77
N CYS A 161 5.71 6.36 -6.91
CA CYS A 161 5.23 7.75 -6.82
C CYS A 161 4.41 8.04 -5.55
N VAL A 162 4.48 7.20 -4.52
CA VAL A 162 3.63 7.33 -3.33
C VAL A 162 3.99 8.61 -2.57
N ASN A 163 3.09 9.60 -2.62
CA ASN A 163 3.10 10.76 -1.73
C ASN A 163 2.33 10.40 -0.46
N VAL A 164 3.06 10.06 0.61
CA VAL A 164 2.42 9.52 1.82
C VAL A 164 1.67 10.58 2.63
N SER A 165 1.94 11.86 2.39
CA SER A 165 1.22 12.98 3.00
C SER A 165 -0.28 12.98 2.66
N GLU A 166 -0.68 12.33 1.56
CA GLU A 166 -2.04 12.40 1.05
C GLU A 166 -3.01 11.39 1.70
N TYR A 167 -2.50 10.30 2.26
CA TYR A 167 -3.32 9.15 2.72
C TYR A 167 -3.39 8.99 4.25
N SER A 168 -3.09 10.05 5.00
CA SER A 168 -2.68 9.95 6.41
C SER A 168 -3.84 10.08 7.42
N SER A 169 -4.85 9.21 7.34
CA SER A 169 -5.65 8.91 8.55
C SER A 169 -5.00 7.71 9.27
N LEU A 170 -4.52 7.94 10.50
CA LEU A 170 -3.89 6.88 11.33
C LEU A 170 -4.83 5.69 11.53
N GLY A 171 -6.14 5.96 11.59
CA GLY A 171 -7.19 4.94 11.72
C GLY A 171 -7.22 3.98 10.53
N GLU A 172 -7.25 4.49 9.30
CA GLU A 172 -7.25 3.63 8.10
C GLU A 172 -5.99 2.77 8.02
N THR A 173 -4.84 3.39 8.31
CA THR A 173 -3.55 2.68 8.36
C THR A 173 -3.58 1.51 9.34
N PHE A 174 -4.14 1.72 10.53
CA PHE A 174 -4.26 0.68 11.56
C PHE A 174 -5.19 -0.46 11.13
N PHE A 175 -6.39 -0.15 10.60
CA PHE A 175 -7.31 -1.19 10.14
C PHE A 175 -6.77 -1.98 8.94
N MET A 176 -6.05 -1.31 8.03
CA MET A 176 -5.36 -1.99 6.94
C MET A 176 -4.33 -2.99 7.47
N MET A 177 -3.53 -2.61 8.46
CA MET A 177 -2.59 -3.53 9.12
C MET A 177 -3.32 -4.73 9.73
N LEU A 178 -4.39 -4.51 10.49
CA LEU A 178 -5.16 -5.59 11.10
C LEU A 178 -5.69 -6.59 10.06
N ARG A 179 -6.13 -6.10 8.89
CA ARG A 179 -6.58 -6.96 7.78
C ARG A 179 -5.44 -7.79 7.19
N ILE A 180 -4.24 -7.22 7.04
CA ILE A 180 -3.05 -7.94 6.54
C ILE A 180 -2.61 -9.01 7.55
N ILE A 181 -2.56 -8.65 8.83
CA ILE A 181 -2.22 -9.57 9.92
C ILE A 181 -3.27 -10.70 9.98
N GLY A 182 -4.56 -10.36 9.91
CA GLY A 182 -5.64 -11.34 9.85
C GLY A 182 -5.54 -12.26 8.63
N CYS A 183 -5.18 -11.72 7.46
CA CYS A 183 -4.91 -12.50 6.26
C CYS A 183 -3.75 -13.48 6.48
N PHE A 184 -2.63 -13.05 7.09
CA PHE A 184 -1.52 -13.93 7.42
C PHE A 184 -1.95 -15.05 8.36
N PHE A 185 -2.63 -14.72 9.46
CA PHE A 185 -3.11 -15.72 10.41
C PHE A 185 -4.10 -16.70 9.79
N LEU A 186 -5.00 -16.25 8.91
CA LEU A 186 -5.95 -17.13 8.24
C LEU A 186 -5.26 -18.29 7.49
N PHE A 187 -4.14 -18.04 6.82
CA PHE A 187 -3.43 -19.05 6.03
C PHE A 187 -2.39 -19.84 6.81
N PHE A 188 -1.76 -19.25 7.83
CA PHE A 188 -0.65 -19.89 8.55
C PHE A 188 -1.00 -20.35 9.97
N ALA A 189 -2.11 -19.92 10.58
CA ALA A 189 -2.54 -20.42 11.88
C ALA A 189 -2.77 -21.94 11.90
N PRO A 190 -3.36 -22.59 10.86
CA PRO A 190 -3.49 -24.05 10.85
C PRO A 190 -2.14 -24.77 10.96
N CYS A 191 -1.07 -24.22 10.37
CA CYS A 191 0.28 -24.77 10.47
C CYS A 191 0.81 -24.68 11.91
N VAL A 192 0.62 -23.53 12.56
CA VAL A 192 1.04 -23.30 13.94
C VAL A 192 0.25 -24.21 14.90
N ILE A 193 -1.06 -24.31 14.74
CA ILE A 193 -1.92 -25.20 15.54
C ILE A 193 -1.48 -26.66 15.38
N ARG A 194 -1.20 -27.10 14.13
CA ARG A 194 -0.70 -28.46 13.87
C ARG A 194 0.64 -28.71 14.58
N LEU A 195 1.55 -27.75 14.53
CA LEU A 195 2.86 -27.84 15.17
C LEU A 195 2.75 -27.94 16.70
N ILE A 196 1.87 -27.15 17.31
CA ILE A 196 1.60 -27.19 18.76
C ILE A 196 1.00 -28.55 19.15
N ASN A 197 0.01 -29.05 18.41
CA ASN A 197 -0.66 -30.32 18.70
C ASN A 197 0.27 -31.55 18.54
N ASN A 198 1.35 -31.42 17.78
CA ASN A 198 2.33 -32.47 17.54
C ASN A 198 3.62 -32.31 18.37
N GLU A 199 3.61 -31.49 19.43
CA GLU A 199 4.79 -31.24 20.27
C GLU A 199 6.01 -30.75 19.46
N GLY A 200 5.76 -29.96 18.41
CA GLY A 200 6.81 -29.45 17.51
C GLY A 200 7.24 -30.42 16.41
N LYS A 201 6.68 -31.63 16.33
CA LYS A 201 6.99 -32.58 15.25
C LYS A 201 6.29 -32.18 13.96
N THR A 202 7.05 -32.17 12.86
CA THR A 202 6.50 -31.91 11.51
C THR A 202 6.06 -33.22 10.87
N ASP A 203 4.86 -33.24 10.30
CA ASP A 203 4.28 -34.38 9.58
C ASP A 203 3.84 -33.97 8.17
N ASN A 204 3.41 -34.94 7.36
CA ASN A 204 2.97 -34.67 5.98
C ASN A 204 1.83 -33.64 5.92
N LEU A 205 0.89 -33.68 6.88
CA LEU A 205 -0.21 -32.73 6.96
C LEU A 205 0.28 -31.29 7.19
N PHE A 206 1.27 -31.08 8.06
CA PHE A 206 1.90 -29.78 8.25
C PHE A 206 2.45 -29.22 6.93
N TYR A 207 3.16 -30.04 6.14
CA TYR A 207 3.71 -29.59 4.86
C TYR A 207 2.62 -29.29 3.83
N TYR A 208 1.53 -30.06 3.79
CA TYR A 208 0.38 -29.74 2.93
C TYR A 208 -0.30 -28.42 3.32
N LEU A 209 -0.50 -28.18 4.62
CA LEU A 209 -1.05 -26.92 5.12
C LEU A 209 -0.11 -25.74 4.81
N LEU A 210 1.19 -25.92 4.98
CA LEU A 210 2.19 -24.90 4.69
C LEU A 210 2.23 -24.59 3.20
N ALA A 211 2.21 -25.61 2.33
CA ALA A 211 2.18 -25.43 0.88
C ALA A 211 0.88 -24.74 0.44
N ALA A 212 -0.27 -25.12 0.99
CA ALA A 212 -1.55 -24.48 0.71
C ALA A 212 -1.56 -23.02 1.17
N GLY A 213 -1.11 -22.72 2.39
CA GLY A 213 -0.99 -21.36 2.91
C GLY A 213 -0.03 -20.53 2.06
N ALA A 214 1.11 -21.11 1.67
CA ALA A 214 2.09 -20.46 0.82
C ALA A 214 1.57 -20.13 -0.59
N ALA A 215 0.77 -21.04 -1.16
CA ALA A 215 0.15 -20.86 -2.47
C ALA A 215 -1.02 -19.87 -2.43
N LEU A 216 -1.83 -19.84 -1.37
CA LEU A 216 -3.03 -18.98 -1.27
C LEU A 216 -2.74 -17.57 -0.73
N PHE A 217 -1.69 -17.41 0.09
CA PHE A 217 -1.41 -16.14 0.75
C PHE A 217 -1.18 -14.96 -0.21
N PRO A 218 -0.37 -15.05 -1.29
CA PRO A 218 -0.12 -13.89 -2.16
C PRO A 218 -1.38 -13.34 -2.85
N ILE A 219 -2.21 -14.20 -3.45
CA ILE A 219 -3.47 -13.75 -4.10
C ILE A 219 -4.45 -13.17 -3.08
N SER A 220 -4.46 -13.71 -1.86
CA SER A 220 -5.33 -13.26 -0.78
C SER A 220 -4.91 -11.90 -0.25
N LEU A 221 -3.61 -11.70 -0.04
CA LEU A 221 -3.02 -10.42 0.32
C LEU A 221 -3.35 -9.37 -0.75
N LEU A 222 -3.15 -9.72 -2.02
CA LEU A 222 -3.49 -8.85 -3.14
C LEU A 222 -4.98 -8.47 -3.14
N SER A 223 -5.86 -9.45 -2.98
CA SER A 223 -7.31 -9.23 -2.94
C SER A 223 -7.73 -8.31 -1.78
N VAL A 224 -7.23 -8.56 -0.56
CA VAL A 224 -7.51 -7.71 0.62
C VAL A 224 -7.03 -6.27 0.40
N VAL A 225 -5.86 -6.09 -0.21
CA VAL A 225 -5.31 -4.76 -0.50
C VAL A 225 -6.13 -4.02 -1.56
N MET A 226 -6.59 -4.71 -2.60
CA MET A 226 -7.37 -4.12 -3.69
C MET A 226 -8.82 -3.81 -3.29
N TYR A 227 -9.49 -4.70 -2.54
CA TYR A 227 -10.87 -4.47 -2.08
C TYR A 227 -10.96 -3.56 -0.85
N ASP A 228 -9.84 -3.31 -0.18
CA ASP A 228 -9.79 -2.66 1.13
C ASP A 228 -10.80 -3.27 2.13
N SER A 229 -10.94 -4.59 2.10
CA SER A 229 -11.97 -5.29 2.86
C SER A 229 -11.66 -6.77 3.04
N VAL A 230 -12.14 -7.33 4.13
CA VAL A 230 -12.10 -8.79 4.41
C VAL A 230 -12.93 -9.57 3.38
N ARG A 231 -13.87 -8.91 2.69
CA ARG A 231 -14.64 -9.51 1.57
C ARG A 231 -13.73 -10.03 0.45
N GLY A 232 -12.52 -9.48 0.31
CA GLY A 232 -11.51 -9.98 -0.62
C GLY A 232 -11.05 -11.41 -0.34
N LEU A 233 -11.30 -11.95 0.86
CA LEU A 233 -10.97 -13.32 1.26
C LEU A 233 -12.04 -14.35 0.86
N ASN A 234 -12.96 -14.01 -0.05
CA ASN A 234 -13.94 -14.97 -0.55
C ASN A 234 -13.24 -16.16 -1.25
N PRO A 235 -13.35 -17.40 -0.73
CA PRO A 235 -12.60 -18.55 -1.26
C PRO A 235 -12.94 -18.86 -2.72
N VAL A 236 -14.20 -18.66 -3.12
CA VAL A 236 -14.64 -18.88 -4.51
C VAL A 236 -13.94 -17.89 -5.44
N LEU A 237 -13.83 -16.63 -5.03
CA LEU A 237 -13.12 -15.59 -5.78
C LEU A 237 -11.63 -15.92 -5.92
N LEU A 238 -10.97 -16.33 -4.82
CA LEU A 238 -9.55 -16.64 -4.81
C LEU A 238 -9.22 -17.87 -5.68
N ILE A 239 -9.97 -18.96 -5.53
CA ILE A 239 -9.75 -20.20 -6.30
C ILE A 239 -9.99 -19.93 -7.80
N LYS A 240 -11.09 -19.25 -8.14
CA LYS A 240 -11.38 -18.88 -9.55
C LYS A 240 -10.28 -17.99 -10.14
N SER A 241 -9.75 -17.06 -9.34
CA SER A 241 -8.64 -16.20 -9.76
C SER A 241 -7.39 -17.01 -10.07
N ILE A 242 -6.98 -17.91 -9.17
CA ILE A 242 -5.81 -18.78 -9.35
C ILE A 242 -5.96 -19.66 -10.59
N LEU A 243 -7.11 -20.31 -10.78
CA LEU A 243 -7.32 -21.21 -11.91
C LEU A 243 -7.23 -20.48 -13.26
N LYS A 244 -7.79 -19.27 -13.34
CA LYS A 244 -7.75 -18.45 -14.57
C LYS A 244 -6.37 -17.92 -14.93
N THR A 245 -5.48 -17.77 -13.95
CA THR A 245 -4.15 -17.19 -14.14
C THR A 245 -3.02 -18.15 -13.77
N PHE A 246 -3.33 -19.46 -13.69
CA PHE A 246 -2.50 -20.48 -13.04
C PHE A 246 -0.99 -20.38 -13.34
N PHE A 247 -0.60 -20.37 -14.61
CA PHE A 247 0.82 -20.29 -14.99
C PHE A 247 1.51 -18.99 -14.57
N HIS A 248 0.82 -17.86 -14.72
CA HIS A 248 1.35 -16.55 -14.31
C HIS A 248 1.47 -16.46 -12.79
N TYR A 249 0.48 -17.04 -12.09
CA TYR A 249 0.43 -17.05 -10.64
C TYR A 249 1.47 -17.99 -10.02
N ALA A 250 1.64 -19.20 -10.56
CA ALA A 250 2.64 -20.15 -10.09
C ALA A 250 4.06 -19.57 -10.17
N GLY A 251 4.41 -18.94 -11.30
CA GLY A 251 5.68 -18.23 -11.44
C GLY A 251 5.87 -17.10 -10.43
N LEU A 252 4.82 -16.31 -10.18
CA LEU A 252 4.84 -15.26 -9.16
C LEU A 252 5.10 -15.84 -7.75
N VAL A 253 4.38 -16.88 -7.36
CA VAL A 253 4.51 -17.54 -6.06
C VAL A 253 5.94 -18.03 -5.85
N VAL A 254 6.53 -18.71 -6.84
CA VAL A 254 7.92 -19.18 -6.77
C VAL A 254 8.89 -18.02 -6.55
N VAL A 255 8.76 -16.92 -7.31
CA VAL A 255 9.63 -15.75 -7.17
C VAL A 255 9.49 -15.08 -5.81
N LEU A 256 8.26 -14.93 -5.31
CA LEU A 256 8.01 -14.33 -4.00
C LEU A 256 8.61 -15.17 -2.86
N TRP A 257 8.42 -16.48 -2.89
CA TRP A 257 8.99 -17.38 -1.88
C TRP A 257 10.50 -17.51 -1.98
N ALA A 258 11.07 -17.50 -3.18
CA ALA A 258 12.52 -17.40 -3.37
C ALA A 258 13.08 -16.12 -2.75
N GLY A 259 12.41 -14.98 -2.94
CA GLY A 259 12.76 -13.71 -2.31
C GLY A 259 12.73 -13.79 -0.77
N LEU A 260 11.67 -14.36 -0.20
CA LEU A 260 11.56 -14.56 1.26
C LEU A 260 12.64 -15.52 1.78
N PHE A 261 12.97 -16.57 1.04
CA PHE A 261 14.05 -17.48 1.37
C PHE A 261 15.40 -16.77 1.40
N VAL A 262 15.71 -15.92 0.40
CA VAL A 262 16.93 -15.10 0.38
C VAL A 262 16.98 -14.16 1.59
N ILE A 263 15.87 -13.52 1.97
CA ILE A 263 15.79 -12.68 3.17
C ILE A 263 16.09 -13.50 4.45
N GLY A 264 15.49 -14.68 4.58
CA GLY A 264 15.72 -15.56 5.73
C GLY A 264 17.16 -16.06 5.80
N TYR A 265 17.69 -16.51 4.67
CA TYR A 265 19.03 -17.04 4.54
C TYR A 265 20.09 -15.98 4.85
N THR A 266 19.98 -14.79 4.25
CA THR A 266 20.91 -13.67 4.53
C THR A 266 20.93 -13.33 6.02
N ARG A 267 19.77 -13.24 6.67
CA ARG A 267 19.69 -13.01 8.12
C ARG A 267 20.44 -14.09 8.92
N ILE A 268 20.21 -15.37 8.63
CA ILE A 268 20.88 -16.48 9.33
C ILE A 268 22.38 -16.45 9.08
N TYR A 269 22.78 -16.20 7.83
CA TYR A 269 24.19 -16.08 7.43
C TYR A 269 24.89 -14.97 8.22
N PHE A 270 24.33 -13.75 8.25
CA PHE A 270 24.91 -12.63 9.01
C PHE A 270 24.98 -12.91 10.52
N ILE A 271 23.94 -13.53 11.10
CA ILE A 271 23.95 -13.90 12.53
C ILE A 271 25.09 -14.88 12.84
N LYS A 272 25.30 -15.89 11.99
CA LYS A 272 26.35 -16.91 12.20
C LYS A 272 27.76 -16.38 11.88
N ALA A 273 27.91 -15.70 10.74
CA ALA A 273 29.20 -15.22 10.26
C ALA A 273 29.84 -14.20 11.22
N PHE A 274 29.01 -13.43 11.93
CA PHE A 274 29.49 -12.33 12.76
C PHE A 274 29.20 -12.52 14.25
N SER A 275 28.76 -13.70 14.70
CA SER A 275 28.44 -13.93 16.12
C SER A 275 29.63 -13.71 17.06
N ALA A 276 30.86 -13.87 16.57
CA ALA A 276 32.08 -13.68 17.36
C ALA A 276 32.49 -12.21 17.53
N ASN A 277 32.01 -11.30 16.67
CA ASN A 277 32.35 -9.89 16.72
C ASN A 277 31.08 -9.04 16.72
N PHE A 278 30.79 -8.46 17.89
CA PHE A 278 29.54 -7.73 18.11
C PHE A 278 29.35 -6.52 17.17
N VAL A 279 30.43 -5.84 16.78
CA VAL A 279 30.36 -4.70 15.84
C VAL A 279 29.96 -5.19 14.45
N LEU A 280 30.62 -6.23 13.96
CA LEU A 280 30.27 -6.85 12.69
C LEU A 280 28.87 -7.47 12.71
N PHE A 281 28.44 -8.02 13.85
CA PHE A 281 27.08 -8.52 14.04
C PHE A 281 26.06 -7.40 13.85
N THR A 282 26.27 -6.26 14.50
CA THR A 282 25.38 -5.10 14.42
C THR A 282 25.29 -4.58 12.98
N LEU A 283 26.44 -4.43 12.30
CA LEU A 283 26.49 -4.02 10.89
C LEU A 283 25.80 -5.04 9.97
N GLY A 284 26.05 -6.33 10.17
CA GLY A 284 25.43 -7.41 9.40
C GLY A 284 23.91 -7.44 9.53
N VAL A 285 23.38 -7.29 10.75
CA VAL A 285 21.93 -7.17 11.01
C VAL A 285 21.36 -5.91 10.34
N GLY A 286 22.10 -4.79 10.37
CA GLY A 286 21.75 -3.57 9.65
C GLY A 286 21.59 -3.80 8.15
N ILE A 287 22.64 -4.32 7.50
CA ILE A 287 22.65 -4.61 6.05
C ILE A 287 21.51 -5.58 5.69
N ALA A 288 21.32 -6.64 6.45
CA ALA A 288 20.22 -7.58 6.25
C ALA A 288 18.84 -6.90 6.30
N ARG A 289 18.67 -5.87 7.14
CA ARG A 289 17.43 -5.08 7.22
C ARG A 289 17.20 -4.25 5.96
N PHE A 290 18.24 -3.60 5.41
CA PHE A 290 18.14 -2.87 4.15
C PHE A 290 17.76 -3.79 2.99
N ILE A 291 18.44 -4.94 2.87
CA ILE A 291 18.13 -5.97 1.86
C ILE A 291 16.69 -6.45 2.01
N LYS A 292 16.24 -6.71 3.24
CA LYS A 292 14.86 -7.13 3.53
C LYS A 292 13.83 -6.12 3.04
N ILE A 293 13.96 -4.84 3.42
CA ILE A 293 12.98 -3.82 3.03
C ILE A 293 12.97 -3.63 1.51
N TYR A 294 14.15 -3.58 0.88
CA TYR A 294 14.26 -3.51 -0.57
C TYR A 294 13.54 -4.67 -1.27
N LEU A 295 13.82 -5.92 -0.87
CA LEU A 295 13.18 -7.10 -1.47
C LEU A 295 11.68 -7.16 -1.20
N LEU A 296 11.20 -6.69 -0.04
CA LEU A 296 9.76 -6.57 0.24
C LEU A 296 9.07 -5.56 -0.68
N MET A 297 9.69 -4.43 -0.99
CA MET A 297 9.16 -3.45 -1.96
C MET A 297 9.11 -4.02 -3.37
N VAL A 298 10.15 -4.77 -3.78
CA VAL A 298 10.17 -5.48 -5.07
C VAL A 298 9.07 -6.54 -5.14
N ALA A 299 8.88 -7.31 -4.06
CA ALA A 299 7.80 -8.28 -3.94
C ALA A 299 6.41 -7.63 -4.03
N ALA A 300 6.20 -6.50 -3.35
CA ALA A 300 4.98 -5.71 -3.43
C ALA A 300 4.71 -5.22 -4.86
N HIS A 301 5.75 -4.72 -5.54
CA HIS A 301 5.66 -4.30 -6.93
C HIS A 301 5.26 -5.45 -7.84
N LEU A 302 5.92 -6.61 -7.72
CA LEU A 302 5.59 -7.80 -8.50
C LEU A 302 4.13 -8.24 -8.30
N LEU A 303 3.64 -8.19 -7.06
CA LEU A 303 2.27 -8.55 -6.72
C LEU A 303 1.25 -7.59 -7.38
N GLY A 304 1.50 -6.28 -7.30
CA GLY A 304 0.65 -5.29 -7.97
C GLY A 304 0.74 -5.39 -9.51
N ARG A 305 1.93 -5.62 -10.08
CA ARG A 305 2.09 -5.83 -11.53
C ARG A 305 1.41 -7.09 -12.03
N TYR A 306 1.34 -8.13 -11.21
CA TYR A 306 0.57 -9.31 -11.52
C TYR A 306 -0.93 -8.98 -11.64
N TYR A 307 -1.48 -8.17 -10.73
CA TYR A 307 -2.86 -7.67 -10.84
C TYR A 307 -3.04 -6.87 -12.14
N TYR A 308 -2.20 -5.86 -12.36
CA TYR A 308 -2.29 -4.98 -13.53
C TYR A 308 -2.34 -5.76 -14.85
N LYS A 309 -1.47 -6.78 -15.02
CA LYS A 309 -1.41 -7.59 -16.24
C LYS A 309 -2.58 -8.57 -16.40
N ASN A 310 -3.26 -8.93 -15.31
CA ASN A 310 -4.31 -9.96 -15.32
C ASN A 310 -5.67 -9.39 -14.90
N ALA A 311 -5.84 -8.07 -14.81
CA ALA A 311 -7.05 -7.43 -14.29
C ALA A 311 -8.33 -7.93 -15.00
N GLU A 312 -8.30 -7.99 -16.33
CA GLU A 312 -9.40 -8.52 -17.16
C GLU A 312 -9.73 -9.98 -16.85
N ARG A 313 -8.70 -10.82 -16.63
CA ARG A 313 -8.89 -12.25 -16.31
C ARG A 313 -9.43 -12.45 -14.91
N LEU A 314 -8.93 -11.67 -13.95
CA LEU A 314 -9.35 -11.69 -12.56
C LEU A 314 -10.83 -11.31 -12.44
N ASN A 315 -11.28 -10.28 -13.19
CA ASN A 315 -12.67 -9.82 -13.22
C ASN A 315 -13.22 -9.54 -11.81
N TRP A 316 -12.47 -8.75 -11.05
CA TRP A 316 -12.79 -8.38 -9.66
C TRP A 316 -13.75 -7.19 -9.56
N GLU A 317 -14.11 -6.57 -10.69
CA GLU A 317 -15.00 -5.40 -10.79
C GLU A 317 -16.50 -5.78 -10.92
N VAL A 318 -16.87 -7.04 -10.64
CA VAL A 318 -18.26 -7.54 -10.71
C VAL A 318 -19.00 -7.34 -9.40
#